data_AF-A0A933MTV4-F1
#
_entry.id   AF-A0A933MTV4-F1
#
_cell.length_a   1.000
_cell.length_b   1.000
_cell.length_c   1.000
_cell.angle_alpha   90.00
_cell.angle_beta   90.00
_cell.angle_gamma   90.00
#
_symmetry.space_group_name_H-M   'P 1'
#
loop_
_entity.id
_entity.type
_entity.pdbx_description
1 polymer ?
#
loop_
_entity_poly.entity_id
_entity_poly.type
_entity_poly.pdbx_seq_one_letter_code
_entity_poly.pdbx_strand_id
1 'polypeptide(L)'
;HVLTGLRLLEQERFDDAQREFNLAIELDPKFSMAYSGLGIVHAMKGDFKTAYAQMEKAEDYMKENQEKLDYHVGMIRILSAERGEDWVDKVESQFKKATKVDENYAPAYYFTGLAYRKAYEFGKAADMFTKVIELNGPYVTEANDEWKLVQKIQRAAPGTIIGKKIALIDKMTRADVAALFIQELKLAELYKSRGRKDFDTSYKSPEKKFVTETIVKMDEATDIQDHPLKTDIDEVMKIGVRGLEAYPDHTWHPNELINRAEYAIMIEDILIKLTGDDSLATEFVGSKSPFPDLRSDLPYFNAVMVVTSRGVMEAESLATGEFNPLGSIDGADALLVIRKLKNVLKI
;
A
#
# COMPACT_ATOMS: atom_id res chain seq x y z
N HIS A 1 -34.23 0.71 9.09
CA HIS A 1 -33.91 0.81 7.66
C HIS A 1 -32.64 1.62 7.42
N VAL A 2 -32.62 2.96 7.52
CA VAL A 2 -31.41 3.74 7.18
C VAL A 2 -30.15 3.38 7.99
N LEU A 3 -30.22 3.30 9.32
CA LEU A 3 -29.06 2.87 10.14
C LEU A 3 -28.57 1.47 9.77
N THR A 4 -29.49 0.55 9.49
CA THR A 4 -29.17 -0.80 8.98
C THR A 4 -28.48 -0.72 7.63
N GLY A 5 -28.98 0.12 6.73
CA GLY A 5 -28.42 0.36 5.40
C GLY A 5 -27.00 0.92 5.48
N LEU A 6 -26.75 1.91 6.34
CA LEU A 6 -25.41 2.46 6.58
C LEU A 6 -24.45 1.39 7.10
N ARG A 7 -24.85 0.59 8.09
CA ARG A 7 -24.02 -0.51 8.59
C ARG A 7 -23.70 -1.55 7.50
N LEU A 8 -24.68 -1.91 6.67
CA LEU A 8 -24.47 -2.84 5.56
C LEU A 8 -23.54 -2.24 4.49
N LEU A 9 -23.60 -0.93 4.29
CA LEU A 9 -22.73 -0.20 3.38
C LEU A 9 -21.28 -0.22 3.88
N GLU A 10 -21.02 -0.01 5.16
CA GLU A 10 -19.68 -0.16 5.75
C GLU A 10 -19.16 -1.62 5.71
N GLN A 11 -20.06 -2.60 5.55
CA GLN A 11 -19.72 -4.02 5.33
C GLN A 11 -19.60 -4.37 3.83
N GLU A 12 -19.65 -3.37 2.93
CA GLU A 12 -19.63 -3.53 1.47
C GLU A 12 -20.78 -4.39 0.91
N ARG A 13 -21.85 -4.60 1.68
CA ARG A 13 -23.05 -5.34 1.27
C ARG A 13 -24.03 -4.41 0.55
N PHE A 14 -23.60 -3.92 -0.62
CA PHE A 14 -24.28 -2.84 -1.33
C PHE A 14 -25.72 -3.15 -1.74
N ASP A 15 -26.03 -4.38 -2.15
CA ASP A 15 -27.39 -4.78 -2.53
C ASP A 15 -28.34 -4.82 -1.34
N ASP A 16 -27.88 -5.27 -0.19
CA ASP A 16 -28.69 -5.29 1.03
C ASP A 16 -28.86 -3.87 1.59
N ALA A 17 -27.81 -3.05 1.54
CA ALA A 17 -27.90 -1.63 1.88
C ALA A 17 -28.93 -0.89 1.00
N GLN A 18 -28.90 -1.14 -0.32
CA GLN A 18 -29.87 -0.58 -1.26
C GLN A 18 -31.30 -0.95 -0.89
N ARG A 19 -31.54 -2.23 -0.56
CA ARG A 19 -32.86 -2.72 -0.12
C ARG A 19 -33.35 -1.98 1.12
N GLU A 20 -32.50 -1.82 2.13
CA GLU A 20 -32.84 -1.09 3.35
C GLU A 20 -33.14 0.38 3.09
N PHE A 21 -32.40 1.07 2.20
CA PHE A 21 -32.72 2.45 1.86
C PHE A 21 -34.02 2.57 1.06
N ASN A 22 -34.31 1.65 0.15
CA ASN A 22 -35.59 1.61 -0.56
C ASN A 22 -36.77 1.43 0.41
N LEU A 23 -36.66 0.53 1.39
CA LEU A 23 -37.68 0.36 2.43
C LEU A 23 -37.87 1.64 3.27
N ALA A 24 -36.80 2.40 3.54
CA ALA A 24 -36.93 3.69 4.21
C ALA A 24 -37.71 4.71 3.35
N ILE A 25 -37.51 4.72 2.03
CA ILE A 25 -38.25 5.58 1.09
C ILE A 25 -39.71 5.14 0.96
N GLU A 26 -40.01 3.84 1.02
CA GLU A 26 -41.39 3.35 1.03
C GLU A 26 -42.16 3.83 2.27
N LEU A 27 -41.50 3.94 3.42
CA LEU A 27 -42.09 4.43 4.66
C LEU A 27 -42.21 5.97 4.69
N ASP A 28 -41.18 6.67 4.23
CA ASP A 28 -41.20 8.12 4.06
C ASP A 28 -40.55 8.50 2.70
N PRO A 29 -41.39 8.79 1.68
CA PRO A 29 -40.91 9.12 0.34
C PRO A 29 -40.03 10.37 0.26
N LYS A 30 -39.99 11.19 1.31
CA LYS A 30 -39.18 12.41 1.41
C LYS A 30 -38.07 12.28 2.44
N PHE A 31 -37.68 11.06 2.82
CA PHE A 31 -36.60 10.87 3.79
C PHE A 31 -35.23 11.09 3.13
N SER A 32 -34.68 12.30 3.28
CA SER A 32 -33.44 12.76 2.63
C SER A 32 -32.27 11.78 2.80
N MET A 33 -32.06 11.26 4.01
CA MET A 33 -30.95 10.38 4.35
C MET A 33 -30.99 9.04 3.60
N ALA A 34 -32.18 8.53 3.27
CA ALA A 34 -32.27 7.30 2.46
C ALA A 34 -31.81 7.54 1.02
N TYR A 35 -32.14 8.69 0.43
CA TYR A 35 -31.63 9.08 -0.89
C TYR A 35 -30.12 9.31 -0.86
N SER A 36 -29.56 9.96 0.18
CA SER A 36 -28.11 10.07 0.36
C SER A 36 -27.44 8.69 0.43
N GLY A 37 -28.04 7.76 1.20
CA GLY A 37 -27.59 6.37 1.30
C GLY A 37 -27.57 5.66 -0.06
N LEU A 38 -28.63 5.79 -0.85
CA LEU A 38 -28.67 5.27 -2.23
C LEU A 38 -27.61 5.91 -3.12
N GLY A 39 -27.39 7.22 -3.00
CA GLY A 39 -26.34 7.94 -3.71
C GLY A 39 -24.96 7.31 -3.48
N ILE A 40 -24.63 7.06 -2.21
CA ILE A 40 -23.37 6.41 -1.85
C ILE A 40 -23.31 4.98 -2.41
N VAL A 41 -24.39 4.19 -2.29
CA VAL A 41 -24.44 2.82 -2.84
C VAL A 41 -24.17 2.79 -4.34
N HIS A 42 -24.81 3.66 -5.11
CA HIS A 42 -24.61 3.74 -6.56
C HIS A 42 -23.17 4.16 -6.91
N ALA A 43 -22.59 5.10 -6.16
CA ALA A 43 -21.20 5.51 -6.37
C ALA A 43 -20.20 4.36 -6.08
N MET A 44 -20.43 3.57 -5.03
CA MET A 44 -19.60 2.40 -4.72
C MET A 44 -19.72 1.31 -5.79
N LYS A 45 -20.83 1.26 -6.53
CA LYS A 45 -21.02 0.41 -7.73
C LYS A 45 -20.47 1.03 -9.02
N GLY A 46 -19.89 2.24 -8.97
CA GLY A 46 -19.37 2.97 -10.14
C GLY A 46 -20.43 3.69 -10.98
N ASP A 47 -21.70 3.68 -10.58
CA ASP A 47 -22.78 4.40 -11.26
C ASP A 47 -22.91 5.82 -10.69
N PHE A 48 -21.93 6.67 -11.02
CA PHE A 48 -21.87 8.05 -10.52
C PHE A 48 -23.04 8.91 -11.02
N LYS A 49 -23.55 8.63 -12.22
CA LYS A 49 -24.71 9.35 -12.76
C LYS A 49 -25.94 9.14 -11.88
N THR A 50 -26.26 7.89 -11.53
CA THR A 50 -27.38 7.62 -10.64
C THR A 50 -27.07 8.10 -9.22
N ALA A 51 -25.81 7.99 -8.76
CA ALA A 51 -25.40 8.50 -7.46
C ALA A 51 -25.77 9.98 -7.26
N TYR A 52 -25.37 10.83 -8.21
CA TYR A 52 -25.68 12.26 -8.16
C TYR A 52 -27.18 12.55 -8.30
N ALA A 53 -27.92 11.78 -9.10
CA ALA A 53 -29.37 11.93 -9.18
C ALA A 53 -30.10 11.60 -7.87
N GLN A 54 -29.59 10.66 -7.07
CA GLN A 54 -30.14 10.42 -5.72
C GLN A 54 -29.73 11.52 -4.75
N MET A 55 -28.51 12.05 -4.85
CA MET A 55 -28.09 13.18 -4.02
C MET A 55 -28.92 14.44 -4.30
N GLU A 56 -29.30 14.71 -5.55
CA GLU A 56 -30.20 15.81 -5.91
C GLU A 56 -31.56 15.69 -5.19
N LYS A 57 -32.15 14.48 -5.17
CA LYS A 57 -33.37 14.22 -4.38
C LYS A 57 -33.16 14.38 -2.88
N ALA A 58 -31.99 13.95 -2.36
CA ALA A 58 -31.68 14.13 -0.96
C ALA A 58 -31.63 15.62 -0.58
N GLU A 59 -31.02 16.44 -1.45
CA GLU A 59 -30.94 17.89 -1.29
C GLU A 59 -32.33 18.56 -1.32
N ASP A 60 -33.23 18.13 -2.22
CA ASP A 60 -34.60 18.63 -2.32
C ASP A 60 -35.44 18.39 -1.05
N TYR A 61 -35.17 17.29 -0.35
CA TYR A 61 -35.96 16.89 0.82
C TYR A 61 -35.35 17.27 2.17
N MET A 62 -34.06 17.60 2.18
CA MET A 62 -33.31 17.98 3.37
C MET A 62 -33.80 19.29 3.98
N LYS A 63 -34.02 19.29 5.29
CA LYS A 63 -34.53 20.43 6.07
C LYS A 63 -33.68 20.70 7.29
N GLU A 64 -33.28 19.65 7.99
CA GLU A 64 -32.60 19.75 9.27
C GLU A 64 -31.09 19.84 9.12
N ASN A 65 -30.41 20.34 10.16
CA ASN A 65 -28.95 20.45 10.16
C ASN A 65 -28.28 19.07 10.12
N GLN A 66 -28.85 18.06 10.78
CA GLN A 66 -28.33 16.70 10.73
C GLN A 66 -28.36 16.14 9.30
N GLU A 67 -29.46 16.34 8.58
CA GLU A 67 -29.58 15.90 7.19
C GLU A 67 -28.58 16.61 6.26
N LYS A 68 -28.26 17.89 6.52
CA LYS A 68 -27.18 18.63 5.83
C LYS A 68 -25.81 18.04 6.08
N LEU A 69 -25.51 17.69 7.32
CA LEU A 69 -24.25 17.04 7.68
C LEU A 69 -24.11 15.70 6.93
N ASP A 70 -25.17 14.89 6.93
CA ASP A 70 -25.17 13.58 6.27
C ASP A 70 -25.10 13.69 4.74
N TYR A 71 -25.76 14.69 4.14
CA TYR A 71 -25.62 15.00 2.72
C TYR A 71 -24.17 15.35 2.35
N HIS A 72 -23.52 16.26 3.10
CA HIS A 72 -22.15 16.65 2.80
C HIS A 72 -21.16 15.49 2.97
N VAL A 73 -21.35 14.64 3.98
CA VAL A 73 -20.57 13.39 4.13
C VAL A 73 -20.82 12.46 2.95
N GLY A 74 -22.07 12.29 2.51
CA GLY A 74 -22.41 11.52 1.32
C GLY A 74 -21.68 12.02 0.08
N MET A 75 -21.67 13.34 -0.15
CA MET A 75 -20.96 13.96 -1.28
C MET A 75 -19.44 13.71 -1.20
N ILE A 76 -18.81 13.85 -0.02
CA ILE A 76 -17.39 13.55 0.17
C ILE A 76 -17.07 12.12 -0.27
N ARG A 77 -17.90 11.16 0.15
CA ARG A 77 -17.73 9.74 -0.20
C ARG A 77 -17.88 9.49 -1.71
N ILE A 78 -18.88 10.09 -2.34
CA ILE A 78 -19.13 9.96 -3.79
C ILE A 78 -17.96 10.56 -4.60
N LEU A 79 -17.55 11.79 -4.28
CA LEU A 79 -16.43 12.47 -4.94
C LEU A 79 -15.12 11.68 -4.79
N SER A 80 -14.89 11.11 -3.61
CA SER A 80 -13.71 10.27 -3.34
C SER A 80 -13.77 8.94 -4.08
N ALA A 81 -14.96 8.39 -4.32
CA ALA A 81 -15.15 7.19 -5.13
C ALA A 81 -14.88 7.47 -6.61
N GLU A 82 -15.47 8.54 -7.16
CA GLU A 82 -15.35 8.94 -8.57
C GLU A 82 -13.94 9.36 -8.96
N ARG A 83 -13.27 10.15 -8.11
CA ARG A 83 -11.94 10.75 -8.38
C ARG A 83 -11.87 11.50 -9.72
N GLY A 84 -12.95 12.22 -10.07
CA GLY A 84 -13.00 13.08 -11.25
C GLY A 84 -12.07 14.30 -11.16
N GLU A 85 -12.17 15.21 -12.12
CA GLU A 85 -11.40 16.46 -12.13
C GLU A 85 -11.61 17.26 -10.82
N ASP A 86 -10.52 17.76 -10.25
CA ASP A 86 -10.47 18.55 -9.01
C ASP A 86 -11.23 17.92 -7.83
N TRP A 87 -11.31 16.57 -7.79
CA TRP A 87 -12.12 15.87 -6.78
C TRP A 87 -11.69 16.19 -5.35
N VAL A 88 -10.40 16.43 -5.10
CA VAL A 88 -9.88 16.81 -3.78
C VAL A 88 -10.42 18.19 -3.38
N ASP A 89 -10.39 19.17 -4.27
CA ASP A 89 -10.92 20.52 -4.00
C ASP A 89 -12.44 20.49 -3.79
N LYS A 90 -13.15 19.63 -4.54
CA LYS A 90 -14.59 19.40 -4.34
C LYS A 90 -14.87 18.76 -2.99
N VAL A 91 -14.05 17.80 -2.54
CA VAL A 91 -14.12 17.23 -1.19
C VAL A 91 -13.90 18.31 -0.13
N GLU A 92 -12.86 19.14 -0.27
CA GLU A 92 -12.56 20.24 0.66
C GLU A 92 -13.72 21.25 0.74
N SER A 93 -14.37 21.53 -0.38
CA SER A 93 -15.56 22.39 -0.45
C SER A 93 -16.74 21.80 0.33
N GLN A 94 -17.02 20.50 0.18
CA GLN A 94 -18.09 19.82 0.93
C GLN A 94 -17.76 19.72 2.42
N PHE A 95 -16.51 19.41 2.77
CA PHE A 95 -16.05 19.40 4.15
C PHE A 95 -16.22 20.77 4.82
N LYS A 96 -15.85 21.86 4.14
CA LYS A 96 -16.07 23.24 4.62
C LYS A 96 -17.55 23.58 4.82
N LYS A 97 -18.45 23.01 4.00
CA LYS A 97 -19.90 23.19 4.20
C LYS A 97 -20.38 22.40 5.42
N ALA A 98 -19.90 21.17 5.62
CA ALA A 98 -20.22 20.37 6.80
C ALA A 98 -19.75 21.05 8.10
N THR A 99 -18.50 21.52 8.16
CA THR A 99 -17.96 22.16 9.38
C THR A 99 -18.58 23.51 9.70
N LYS A 100 -19.17 24.20 8.71
CA LYS A 100 -20.01 25.39 8.95
C LYS A 100 -21.33 25.06 9.64
N VAL A 101 -21.86 23.85 9.44
CA VAL A 101 -23.09 23.40 10.11
C VAL A 101 -22.76 22.92 11.52
N ASP A 102 -21.73 22.07 11.64
CA ASP A 102 -21.19 21.62 12.93
C ASP A 102 -19.69 21.30 12.79
N GLU A 103 -18.86 22.07 13.50
CA GLU A 103 -17.40 21.91 13.51
C GLU A 103 -16.93 20.66 14.26
N ASN A 104 -17.81 20.00 15.02
CA ASN A 104 -17.52 18.81 15.81
C ASN A 104 -18.11 17.53 15.22
N TYR A 105 -18.57 17.57 13.95
CA TYR A 105 -19.12 16.40 13.28
C TYR A 105 -18.03 15.41 12.83
N ALA A 106 -17.70 14.45 13.69
CA ALA A 106 -16.63 13.46 13.47
C ALA A 106 -16.69 12.73 12.10
N PRO A 107 -17.86 12.30 11.57
CA PRO A 107 -17.92 11.68 10.25
C PRO A 107 -17.37 12.54 9.11
N ALA A 108 -17.55 13.86 9.16
CA ALA A 108 -17.01 14.76 8.14
C ALA A 108 -15.47 14.73 8.11
N TYR A 109 -14.83 14.74 9.28
CA TYR A 109 -13.38 14.60 9.39
C TYR A 109 -12.91 13.22 8.93
N TYR A 110 -13.57 12.15 9.38
CA TYR A 110 -13.18 10.77 9.05
C TYR A 110 -13.18 10.52 7.54
N PHE A 111 -14.29 10.81 6.86
CA PHE A 111 -14.39 10.59 5.41
C PHE A 111 -13.52 11.53 4.59
N THR A 112 -13.23 12.74 5.09
CA THR A 112 -12.23 13.64 4.48
C THR A 112 -10.81 13.12 4.66
N GLY A 113 -10.49 12.52 5.81
CA GLY A 113 -9.21 11.85 6.05
C GLY A 113 -8.98 10.69 5.09
N LEU A 114 -10.00 9.85 4.88
CA LEU A 114 -9.98 8.79 3.87
C LEU A 114 -9.78 9.34 2.45
N ALA A 115 -10.43 10.45 2.12
CA ALA A 115 -10.25 11.13 0.84
C ALA A 115 -8.80 11.58 0.65
N TYR A 116 -8.21 12.26 1.63
CA TYR A 116 -6.80 12.67 1.57
C TYR A 116 -5.85 11.48 1.49
N ARG A 117 -6.12 10.38 2.21
CA ARG A 117 -5.33 9.14 2.09
C ARG A 117 -5.38 8.60 0.66
N LYS A 118 -6.55 8.60 0.02
CA LYS A 118 -6.73 8.18 -1.38
C LYS A 118 -6.06 9.13 -2.38
N ALA A 119 -5.89 10.40 -2.01
CA ALA A 119 -5.11 11.40 -2.75
C ALA A 119 -3.59 11.30 -2.49
N TYR A 120 -3.15 10.42 -1.59
CA TYR A 120 -1.78 10.32 -1.09
C TYR A 120 -1.27 11.59 -0.38
N GLU A 121 -2.21 12.38 0.16
CA GLU A 121 -1.98 13.56 1.01
C GLU A 121 -1.93 13.12 2.47
N PHE A 122 -0.96 12.26 2.81
CA PHE A 122 -0.92 11.57 4.11
C PHE A 122 -0.82 12.51 5.32
N GLY A 123 -0.24 13.70 5.15
CA GLY A 123 -0.23 14.73 6.19
C GLY A 123 -1.61 15.27 6.51
N LYS A 124 -2.33 15.72 5.47
CA LYS A 124 -3.72 16.17 5.64
C LYS A 124 -4.62 15.04 6.17
N ALA A 125 -4.39 13.80 5.73
CA ALA A 125 -5.12 12.64 6.25
C ALA A 125 -4.87 12.45 7.76
N ALA A 126 -3.61 12.53 8.21
CA ALA A 126 -3.26 12.43 9.62
C ALA A 126 -3.98 13.49 10.47
N ASP A 127 -3.98 14.75 10.02
CA ASP A 127 -4.64 15.85 10.72
C ASP A 127 -6.15 15.60 10.89
N MET A 128 -6.81 15.10 9.82
CA MET A 128 -8.23 14.75 9.88
C MET A 128 -8.51 13.60 10.86
N PHE A 129 -7.71 12.53 10.83
CA PHE A 129 -7.90 11.42 11.77
C PHE A 129 -7.60 11.81 13.22
N THR A 130 -6.59 12.65 13.46
CA THR A 130 -6.33 13.23 14.78
C THR A 130 -7.55 13.97 15.29
N LYS A 131 -8.23 14.76 14.46
CA LYS A 131 -9.44 15.46 14.86
C LYS A 131 -10.59 14.50 15.23
N VAL A 132 -10.75 13.38 14.50
CA VAL A 132 -11.74 12.34 14.88
C VAL A 132 -11.43 11.74 16.25
N ILE A 133 -10.14 11.47 16.52
CA ILE A 133 -9.68 10.91 17.81
C ILE A 133 -9.94 11.89 18.95
N GLU A 134 -9.66 13.18 18.75
CA GLU A 134 -9.93 14.23 19.75
C GLU A 134 -11.42 14.41 20.05
N LEU A 135 -12.27 14.32 19.03
CA LEU A 135 -13.72 14.44 19.18
C LEU A 135 -14.33 13.25 19.94
N ASN A 136 -13.64 12.09 19.96
CA ASN A 136 -14.06 10.87 20.66
C ASN A 136 -15.50 10.44 20.32
N GLY A 137 -15.84 10.52 19.04
CA GLY A 137 -17.17 10.19 18.50
C GLY A 137 -17.17 8.93 17.64
N PRO A 138 -18.15 8.80 16.71
CA PRO A 138 -18.13 7.75 15.70
C PRO A 138 -16.79 7.71 14.94
N TYR A 139 -16.37 6.51 14.53
CA TYR A 139 -15.12 6.24 13.80
C TYR A 139 -13.81 6.45 14.58
N VAL A 140 -13.84 6.64 15.91
CA VAL A 140 -12.62 6.85 16.71
C VAL A 140 -11.61 5.69 16.58
N THR A 141 -12.08 4.45 16.58
CA THR A 141 -11.21 3.26 16.50
C THR A 141 -10.60 3.15 15.11
N GLU A 142 -11.43 3.28 14.08
CA GLU A 142 -11.04 3.22 12.67
C GLU A 142 -10.07 4.37 12.32
N ALA A 143 -10.36 5.58 12.79
CA ALA A 143 -9.48 6.74 12.62
C ALA A 143 -8.14 6.54 13.33
N ASN A 144 -8.10 5.90 14.50
CA ASN A 144 -6.85 5.59 15.19
C ASN A 144 -5.98 4.60 14.39
N ASP A 145 -6.58 3.60 13.76
CA ASP A 145 -5.83 2.64 12.94
C ASP A 145 -5.34 3.29 11.62
N GLU A 146 -6.20 4.06 10.96
CA GLU A 146 -5.82 4.86 9.79
C GLU A 146 -4.72 5.88 10.13
N TRP A 147 -4.79 6.54 11.29
CA TRP A 147 -3.78 7.47 11.79
C TRP A 147 -2.42 6.78 11.97
N LYS A 148 -2.38 5.59 12.60
CA LYS A 148 -1.13 4.82 12.76
C LYS A 148 -0.51 4.47 11.41
N LEU A 149 -1.33 4.05 10.44
CA LEU A 149 -0.87 3.76 9.09
C LEU A 149 -0.27 5.01 8.44
N VAL A 150 -1.01 6.12 8.36
CA VAL A 150 -0.48 7.33 7.68
C VAL A 150 0.75 7.90 8.40
N GLN A 151 0.86 7.80 9.73
CA GLN A 151 2.06 8.17 10.47
C GLN A 151 3.26 7.27 10.12
N LYS A 152 3.04 5.96 9.96
CA LYS A 152 4.05 5.01 9.47
C LYS A 152 4.52 5.43 8.07
N ILE A 153 3.60 5.76 7.17
CA ILE A 153 3.91 6.19 5.79
C ILE A 153 4.65 7.53 5.76
N GLN A 154 4.26 8.51 6.58
CA GLN A 154 4.97 9.79 6.70
C GLN A 154 6.41 9.61 7.18
N ARG A 155 6.62 8.72 8.16
CA ARG A 155 7.96 8.33 8.60
C ARG A 155 8.74 7.59 7.52
N ALA A 156 8.08 6.86 6.63
CA ALA A 156 8.75 6.24 5.48
C ALA A 156 9.10 7.26 4.39
N ALA A 157 8.31 8.33 4.26
CA ALA A 157 8.47 9.43 3.31
C ALA A 157 8.69 8.96 1.86
N PRO A 158 7.74 8.19 1.27
CA PRO A 158 7.85 7.75 -0.12
C PRO A 158 7.97 8.94 -1.07
N GLY A 159 9.00 8.93 -1.92
CA GLY A 159 9.30 9.98 -2.88
C GLY A 159 8.56 9.84 -4.21
N THR A 160 8.03 8.64 -4.51
CA THR A 160 7.38 8.35 -5.78
C THR A 160 5.89 8.03 -5.63
N ILE A 161 5.12 8.18 -6.72
CA ILE A 161 3.71 7.77 -6.74
C ILE A 161 3.57 6.25 -6.52
N ILE A 162 4.49 5.44 -7.04
CA ILE A 162 4.46 4.00 -6.80
C ILE A 162 4.76 3.67 -5.35
N GLY A 163 5.72 4.36 -4.71
CA GLY A 163 5.98 4.25 -3.29
C GLY A 163 4.73 4.60 -2.47
N LYS A 164 4.06 5.70 -2.81
CA LYS A 164 2.78 6.09 -2.17
C LYS A 164 1.65 5.07 -2.37
N LYS A 165 1.59 4.40 -3.52
CA LYS A 165 0.64 3.29 -3.79
C LYS A 165 0.97 2.06 -2.94
N ILE A 166 2.22 1.62 -2.98
CA ILE A 166 2.71 0.45 -2.24
C ILE A 166 2.54 0.66 -0.73
N ALA A 167 2.72 1.88 -0.23
CA ALA A 167 2.52 2.23 1.17
C ALA A 167 1.13 1.85 1.73
N LEU A 168 0.13 1.62 0.88
CA LEU A 168 -1.23 1.22 1.25
C LEU A 168 -1.53 -0.27 1.02
N ILE A 169 -0.54 -1.06 0.63
CA ILE A 169 -0.67 -2.50 0.40
C ILE A 169 -0.39 -3.25 1.71
N ASP A 170 -1.33 -4.11 2.13
CA ASP A 170 -1.23 -4.93 3.34
C ASP A 170 -0.24 -6.10 3.20
N LYS A 171 -0.19 -6.71 2.00
CA LYS A 171 0.70 -7.84 1.69
C LYS A 171 1.35 -7.62 0.35
N MET A 172 2.67 -7.48 0.36
CA MET A 172 3.42 -7.23 -0.86
C MET A 172 3.60 -8.49 -1.70
N THR A 173 3.54 -8.31 -3.02
CA THR A 173 3.93 -9.31 -4.01
C THR A 173 5.39 -9.14 -4.44
N ARG A 174 5.95 -10.14 -5.12
CA ARG A 174 7.25 -10.03 -5.82
C ARG A 174 7.30 -8.80 -6.71
N ALA A 175 6.25 -8.55 -7.50
CA ALA A 175 6.19 -7.41 -8.40
C ALA A 175 6.19 -6.06 -7.66
N ASP A 176 5.48 -5.96 -6.54
CA ASP A 176 5.49 -4.76 -5.71
C ASP A 176 6.91 -4.47 -5.18
N VAL A 177 7.61 -5.49 -4.71
CA VAL A 177 9.00 -5.35 -4.22
C VAL A 177 9.94 -4.93 -5.35
N ALA A 178 9.82 -5.51 -6.54
CA ALA A 178 10.61 -5.12 -7.71
C ALA A 178 10.42 -3.64 -8.04
N ALA A 179 9.16 -3.19 -8.17
CA ALA A 179 8.85 -1.79 -8.43
C ALA A 179 9.33 -0.86 -7.30
N LEU A 180 9.25 -1.30 -6.06
CA LEU A 180 9.77 -0.57 -4.91
C LEU A 180 11.29 -0.38 -5.01
N PHE A 181 12.05 -1.42 -5.35
CA PHE A 181 13.51 -1.33 -5.49
C PHE A 181 13.93 -0.48 -6.69
N ILE A 182 13.25 -0.62 -7.83
CA ILE A 182 13.62 0.09 -9.04
C ILE A 182 13.21 1.56 -8.98
N GLN A 183 11.97 1.86 -8.61
CA GLN A 183 11.46 3.22 -8.71
C GLN A 183 11.68 4.04 -7.43
N GLU A 184 11.52 3.45 -6.24
CA GLU A 184 11.62 4.18 -4.97
C GLU A 184 13.03 4.17 -4.39
N LEU A 185 13.69 3.00 -4.36
CA LEU A 185 15.10 2.92 -3.95
C LEU A 185 16.05 3.41 -5.05
N LYS A 186 15.62 3.42 -6.32
CA LYS A 186 16.45 3.76 -7.48
C LYS A 186 17.65 2.84 -7.61
N LEU A 187 17.45 1.55 -7.35
CA LEU A 187 18.53 0.57 -7.24
C LEU A 187 19.42 0.51 -8.49
N ALA A 188 18.83 0.62 -9.68
CA ALA A 188 19.58 0.62 -10.94
C ALA A 188 20.56 1.80 -11.06
N GLU A 189 20.15 3.00 -10.63
CA GLU A 189 21.01 4.18 -10.60
C GLU A 189 22.13 4.02 -9.57
N LEU A 190 21.79 3.51 -8.38
CA LEU A 190 22.75 3.26 -7.31
C LEU A 190 23.82 2.25 -7.73
N TYR A 191 23.43 1.18 -8.42
CA TYR A 191 24.36 0.16 -8.90
C TYR A 191 25.32 0.70 -9.96
N LYS A 192 24.81 1.45 -10.94
CA LYS A 192 25.63 2.12 -11.97
C LYS A 192 26.62 3.11 -11.36
N SER A 193 26.18 3.90 -10.37
CA SER A 193 27.00 4.95 -9.76
C SER A 193 28.23 4.42 -9.00
N ARG A 194 28.18 3.19 -8.49
CA ARG A 194 29.27 2.58 -7.70
C ARG A 194 30.30 1.83 -8.55
N GLY A 195 30.25 1.98 -9.88
CA GLY A 195 31.31 1.51 -10.79
C GLY A 195 31.45 -0.01 -10.88
N ARG A 196 30.45 -0.77 -10.43
CA ARG A 196 30.39 -2.22 -10.70
C ARG A 196 30.02 -2.40 -12.16
N LYS A 197 30.97 -2.91 -12.96
CA LYS A 197 30.70 -3.35 -14.33
C LYS A 197 29.61 -4.41 -14.29
N ASP A 198 28.70 -4.35 -15.26
CA ASP A 198 27.70 -5.38 -15.51
C ASP A 198 28.38 -6.75 -15.37
N PHE A 199 27.95 -7.57 -14.41
CA PHE A 199 28.39 -8.94 -14.36
C PHE A 199 27.81 -9.60 -15.61
N ASP A 200 28.67 -9.83 -16.59
CA ASP A 200 28.39 -10.71 -17.71
C ASP A 200 28.23 -12.13 -17.15
N THR A 201 27.01 -12.48 -16.74
CA THR A 201 26.64 -13.82 -16.27
C THR A 201 26.59 -14.82 -17.42
N SER A 202 26.86 -14.40 -18.66
CA SER A 202 26.94 -15.32 -19.77
C SER A 202 28.17 -16.21 -19.62
N TYR A 203 27.92 -17.51 -19.56
CA TYR A 203 28.96 -18.52 -19.64
C TYR A 203 29.71 -18.37 -20.97
N LYS A 204 30.98 -17.96 -20.92
CA LYS A 204 31.87 -17.98 -22.08
C LYS A 204 32.40 -19.39 -22.27
N SER A 205 31.76 -20.13 -23.17
CA SER A 205 32.23 -21.46 -23.58
C SER A 205 33.66 -21.38 -24.11
N PRO A 206 34.58 -22.28 -23.69
CA PRO A 206 35.90 -22.40 -24.29
C PRO A 206 35.74 -22.62 -25.79
N GLU A 207 36.43 -21.80 -26.60
CA GLU A 207 36.30 -21.74 -28.06
C GLU A 207 36.40 -23.12 -28.75
N LYS A 208 35.26 -23.80 -28.87
CA LYS A 208 35.04 -24.86 -29.84
C LYS A 208 33.91 -24.40 -30.73
N LYS A 209 34.25 -24.19 -31.99
CA LYS A 209 33.33 -23.83 -33.08
C LYS A 209 32.21 -24.86 -33.18
N PHE A 210 31.13 -24.64 -32.46
CA PHE A 210 29.83 -25.15 -32.81
C PHE A 210 29.12 -24.05 -33.58
N VAL A 211 28.77 -24.34 -34.84
CA VAL A 211 27.81 -23.53 -35.58
C VAL A 211 26.44 -23.91 -35.02
N THR A 212 25.94 -23.14 -34.07
CA THR A 212 24.55 -23.27 -33.64
C THR A 212 23.69 -22.32 -34.44
N GLU A 213 22.60 -22.89 -34.96
CA GLU A 213 21.42 -22.21 -35.46
C GLU A 213 21.04 -21.04 -34.54
N THR A 214 20.43 -20.00 -35.12
CA THR A 214 19.97 -18.78 -34.45
C THR A 214 19.57 -19.04 -33.00
N ILE A 215 20.43 -18.65 -32.05
CA ILE A 215 20.10 -18.75 -30.62
C ILE A 215 18.98 -17.75 -30.38
N VAL A 216 17.73 -18.23 -30.35
CA VAL A 216 16.62 -17.46 -29.82
C VAL A 216 16.89 -17.33 -28.33
N LYS A 217 17.36 -16.16 -27.90
CA LYS A 217 17.50 -15.85 -26.47
C LYS A 217 16.08 -15.90 -25.90
N MET A 218 15.75 -16.98 -25.20
CA MET A 218 14.47 -17.06 -24.48
C MET A 218 14.42 -15.91 -23.49
N ASP A 219 13.25 -15.27 -23.37
CA ASP A 219 13.01 -14.28 -22.34
C ASP A 219 13.28 -14.92 -20.97
N GLU A 220 13.94 -14.18 -20.07
CA GLU A 220 14.30 -14.68 -18.75
C GLU A 220 13.07 -15.07 -17.92
N ALA A 221 11.91 -14.43 -18.18
CA ALA A 221 10.62 -14.75 -17.57
C ALA A 221 9.48 -14.75 -18.62
N THR A 222 8.68 -15.81 -18.62
CA THR A 222 7.63 -16.07 -19.63
C THR A 222 6.23 -15.59 -19.21
N ASP A 223 6.00 -15.36 -17.92
CA ASP A 223 4.70 -15.04 -17.32
C ASP A 223 4.50 -13.56 -16.98
N ILE A 224 5.39 -12.68 -17.44
CA ILE A 224 5.37 -11.23 -17.12
C ILE A 224 5.08 -10.33 -18.34
N GLN A 225 4.83 -10.89 -19.53
CA GLN A 225 4.78 -10.14 -20.79
C GLN A 225 3.72 -9.03 -20.80
N ASP A 226 2.53 -9.31 -20.25
CA ASP A 226 1.44 -8.34 -20.14
C ASP A 226 1.38 -7.69 -18.75
N HIS A 227 2.39 -7.92 -17.89
CA HIS A 227 2.39 -7.40 -16.52
C HIS A 227 2.73 -5.90 -16.52
N PRO A 228 1.97 -5.04 -15.82
CA PRO A 228 2.19 -3.59 -15.83
C PRO A 228 3.56 -3.16 -15.26
N LEU A 229 4.15 -4.00 -14.41
CA LEU A 229 5.48 -3.77 -13.81
C LEU A 229 6.60 -4.56 -14.52
N LYS A 230 6.37 -5.05 -15.75
CA LYS A 230 7.36 -5.85 -16.50
C LYS A 230 8.74 -5.18 -16.56
N THR A 231 8.79 -3.87 -16.82
CA THR A 231 10.05 -3.13 -16.89
C THR A 231 10.83 -3.16 -15.58
N ASP A 232 10.14 -2.99 -14.44
CA ASP A 232 10.77 -3.04 -13.12
C ASP A 232 11.28 -4.46 -12.81
N ILE A 233 10.51 -5.47 -13.20
CA ILE A 233 10.86 -6.88 -13.04
C ILE A 233 12.10 -7.21 -13.88
N ASP A 234 12.12 -6.83 -15.15
CA ASP A 234 13.28 -7.03 -16.04
C ASP A 234 14.53 -6.33 -15.51
N GLU A 235 14.39 -5.14 -14.93
CA GLU A 235 15.52 -4.38 -14.39
C GLU A 235 16.05 -4.97 -13.08
N VAL A 236 15.18 -5.42 -12.18
CA VAL A 236 15.62 -6.07 -10.93
C VAL A 236 16.27 -7.43 -11.18
N MET A 237 15.79 -8.19 -12.17
CA MET A 237 16.42 -9.44 -12.62
C MET A 237 17.82 -9.19 -13.18
N LYS A 238 18.02 -8.15 -14.00
CA LYS A 238 19.34 -7.77 -14.52
C LYS A 238 20.33 -7.38 -13.43
N ILE A 239 19.85 -6.75 -12.36
CA ILE A 239 20.69 -6.44 -11.18
C ILE A 239 21.05 -7.71 -10.40
N GLY A 240 20.25 -8.77 -10.53
CA GLY A 240 20.46 -10.06 -9.88
C GLY A 240 20.24 -9.98 -8.37
N VAL A 241 19.13 -9.32 -7.95
CA VAL A 241 18.75 -9.25 -6.54
C VAL A 241 18.28 -10.62 -6.07
N ARG A 242 18.94 -11.16 -5.05
CA ARG A 242 18.64 -12.49 -4.53
C ARG A 242 17.21 -12.58 -3.99
N GLY A 243 16.46 -13.57 -4.46
CA GLY A 243 15.04 -13.77 -4.17
C GLY A 243 14.11 -13.19 -5.25
N LEU A 244 14.62 -12.45 -6.22
CA LEU A 244 13.85 -11.87 -7.34
C LEU A 244 14.32 -12.39 -8.71
N GLU A 245 15.01 -13.53 -8.74
CA GLU A 245 15.34 -14.23 -9.99
C GLU A 245 14.14 -15.00 -10.55
N ALA A 246 14.18 -15.31 -11.86
CA ALA A 246 13.25 -16.26 -12.44
C ALA A 246 13.53 -17.68 -11.92
N TYR A 247 12.45 -18.46 -11.79
CA TYR A 247 12.51 -19.86 -11.42
C TYR A 247 13.10 -20.72 -12.56
N PRO A 248 13.56 -21.96 -12.27
CA PRO A 248 14.16 -22.85 -13.28
C PRO A 248 13.23 -23.19 -14.46
N ASP A 249 11.92 -22.98 -14.32
CA ASP A 249 10.92 -23.18 -15.36
C ASP A 249 10.68 -21.94 -16.23
N HIS A 250 11.53 -20.91 -16.09
CA HIS A 250 11.41 -19.61 -16.78
C HIS A 250 10.14 -18.83 -16.43
N THR A 251 9.55 -19.07 -15.26
CA THR A 251 8.49 -18.21 -14.70
C THR A 251 9.04 -17.32 -13.59
N TRP A 252 8.37 -16.22 -13.28
CA TRP A 252 8.78 -15.26 -12.26
C TRP A 252 7.74 -15.06 -11.15
N HIS A 253 6.48 -15.47 -11.37
CA HIS A 253 5.39 -15.45 -10.40
C HIS A 253 5.12 -14.07 -9.78
N PRO A 254 4.73 -13.05 -10.57
CA PRO A 254 4.66 -11.67 -10.10
C PRO A 254 3.73 -11.42 -8.92
N ASN A 255 2.71 -12.26 -8.74
CA ASN A 255 1.70 -12.15 -7.68
C ASN A 255 2.02 -12.97 -6.41
N GLU A 256 3.15 -13.67 -6.38
CA GLU A 256 3.57 -14.41 -5.19
C GLU A 256 3.85 -13.44 -4.04
N LEU A 257 3.30 -13.75 -2.86
CA LEU A 257 3.42 -12.90 -1.67
C LEU A 257 4.80 -13.06 -1.05
N ILE A 258 5.37 -11.94 -0.61
CA ILE A 258 6.67 -11.89 0.06
C ILE A 258 6.49 -11.89 1.57
N ASN A 259 7.22 -12.75 2.25
CA ASN A 259 7.34 -12.74 3.71
C ASN A 259 8.53 -11.91 4.20
N ARG A 260 8.57 -11.65 5.50
CA ARG A 260 9.60 -10.81 6.14
C ARG A 260 11.02 -11.38 5.98
N ALA A 261 11.19 -12.71 5.97
CA ALA A 261 12.49 -13.33 5.77
C ALA A 261 13.00 -13.20 4.33
N GLU A 262 12.14 -13.40 3.33
CA GLU A 262 12.46 -13.18 1.93
C GLU A 262 12.85 -11.72 1.67
N TYR A 263 12.11 -10.77 2.24
CA TYR A 263 12.47 -9.37 2.14
C TYR A 263 13.82 -9.07 2.83
N ALA A 264 14.11 -9.68 3.98
CA ALA A 264 15.42 -9.56 4.62
C ALA A 264 16.57 -10.10 3.74
N ILE A 265 16.36 -11.23 3.06
CA ILE A 265 17.32 -11.80 2.09
C ILE A 265 17.63 -10.80 0.97
N MET A 266 16.60 -10.15 0.43
CA MET A 266 16.75 -9.16 -0.64
C MET A 266 17.49 -7.92 -0.15
N ILE A 267 17.15 -7.41 1.04
CA ILE A 267 17.78 -6.22 1.62
C ILE A 267 19.24 -6.48 1.99
N GLU A 268 19.57 -7.65 2.53
CA GLU A 268 20.97 -8.07 2.75
C GLU A 268 21.76 -8.11 1.43
N ASP A 269 21.18 -8.71 0.40
CA ASP A 269 21.84 -8.81 -0.91
C ASP A 269 22.08 -7.44 -1.55
N ILE A 270 21.09 -6.53 -1.47
CA ILE A 270 21.24 -5.14 -1.89
C ILE A 270 22.34 -4.45 -1.07
N LEU A 271 22.37 -4.66 0.24
CA LEU A 271 23.40 -4.09 1.10
C LEU A 271 24.80 -4.54 0.67
N ILE A 272 25.04 -5.84 0.48
CA ILE A 272 26.31 -6.40 -0.03
C ILE A 272 26.66 -5.80 -1.39
N LYS A 273 25.68 -5.76 -2.30
CA LYS A 273 25.84 -5.24 -3.66
C LYS A 273 26.19 -3.76 -3.70
N LEU A 274 25.67 -2.96 -2.77
CA LEU A 274 25.98 -1.54 -2.71
C LEU A 274 27.26 -1.26 -1.92
N THR A 275 27.59 -2.03 -0.88
CA THR A 275 28.77 -1.77 -0.04
C THR A 275 30.07 -2.34 -0.62
N GLY A 276 30.04 -3.48 -1.33
CA GLY A 276 31.29 -4.19 -1.65
C GLY A 276 31.70 -5.22 -0.60
N ASP A 277 30.90 -5.38 0.45
CA ASP A 277 31.28 -6.18 1.60
C ASP A 277 30.66 -7.58 1.54
N ASP A 278 31.36 -8.51 0.90
CA ASP A 278 30.92 -9.91 0.79
C ASP A 278 30.97 -10.64 2.15
N SER A 279 31.66 -10.10 3.17
CA SER A 279 31.75 -10.74 4.49
C SER A 279 30.39 -10.79 5.19
N LEU A 280 29.48 -9.86 4.85
CA LEU A 280 28.13 -9.79 5.41
C LEU A 280 27.35 -11.08 5.20
N ALA A 281 27.54 -11.77 4.06
CA ALA A 281 26.85 -13.01 3.74
C ALA A 281 27.11 -14.17 4.72
N THR A 282 28.13 -14.04 5.57
CA THR A 282 28.51 -15.06 6.57
C THR A 282 28.77 -14.49 7.97
N GLU A 283 28.50 -13.20 8.19
CA GLU A 283 28.85 -12.45 9.41
C GLU A 283 28.34 -13.11 10.70
N PHE A 284 27.14 -13.71 10.64
CA PHE A 284 26.47 -14.28 11.81
C PHE A 284 26.45 -15.81 11.82
N VAL A 285 27.19 -16.47 10.92
CA VAL A 285 27.26 -17.95 10.91
C VAL A 285 27.83 -18.46 12.24
N GLY A 286 27.09 -19.34 12.91
CA GLY A 286 27.46 -19.88 14.23
C GLY A 286 27.10 -18.98 15.42
N SER A 287 26.53 -17.80 15.19
CA SER A 287 26.04 -16.93 16.27
C SER A 287 24.71 -17.43 16.86
N LYS A 288 24.38 -16.94 18.07
CA LYS A 288 23.10 -17.22 18.72
C LYS A 288 22.07 -16.17 18.30
N SER A 289 20.88 -16.63 17.95
CA SER A 289 19.76 -15.75 17.65
C SER A 289 19.30 -14.94 18.87
N PRO A 290 19.02 -13.64 18.73
CA PRO A 290 18.30 -12.85 19.73
C PRO A 290 16.77 -13.01 19.62
N PHE A 291 16.26 -13.59 18.52
CA PHE A 291 14.83 -13.80 18.30
C PHE A 291 14.43 -15.25 18.65
N PRO A 292 13.34 -15.46 19.41
CA PRO A 292 12.92 -16.79 19.86
C PRO A 292 12.43 -17.69 18.71
N ASP A 293 11.97 -17.10 17.61
CA ASP A 293 11.37 -17.75 16.44
C ASP A 293 12.34 -17.86 15.24
N LEU A 294 13.60 -17.46 15.42
CA LEU A 294 14.63 -17.50 14.39
C LEU A 294 15.76 -18.45 14.80
N ARG A 295 15.74 -19.69 14.30
CA ARG A 295 16.82 -20.65 14.53
C ARG A 295 18.02 -20.38 13.63
N SER A 296 19.23 -20.69 14.12
CA SER A 296 20.49 -20.43 13.40
C SER A 296 20.75 -21.34 12.19
N ASP A 297 20.01 -22.44 12.05
CA ASP A 297 20.08 -23.38 10.93
C ASP A 297 19.18 -22.98 9.73
N LEU A 298 18.36 -21.93 9.88
CA LEU A 298 17.45 -21.49 8.83
C LEU A 298 18.20 -20.75 7.70
N PRO A 299 17.79 -20.93 6.43
CA PRO A 299 18.51 -20.36 5.28
C PRO A 299 18.53 -18.82 5.27
N TYR A 300 17.54 -18.18 5.90
CA TYR A 300 17.45 -16.72 6.04
C TYR A 300 18.03 -16.18 7.35
N PHE A 301 18.59 -17.03 8.22
CA PHE A 301 19.10 -16.61 9.52
C PHE A 301 20.11 -15.47 9.42
N ASN A 302 21.16 -15.65 8.59
CA ASN A 302 22.20 -14.65 8.44
C ASN A 302 21.63 -13.32 7.92
N ALA A 303 20.77 -13.39 6.89
CA ALA A 303 20.13 -12.21 6.32
C ALA A 303 19.37 -11.40 7.37
N VAL A 304 18.50 -12.06 8.14
CA VAL A 304 17.73 -11.44 9.22
C VAL A 304 18.66 -10.81 10.26
N MET A 305 19.73 -11.49 10.66
CA MET A 305 20.70 -10.96 11.62
C MET A 305 21.45 -9.74 11.06
N VAL A 306 21.86 -9.74 9.79
CA VAL A 306 22.55 -8.61 9.14
C VAL A 306 21.67 -7.36 9.10
N VAL A 307 20.42 -7.50 8.69
CA VAL A 307 19.52 -6.34 8.53
C VAL A 307 19.01 -5.82 9.88
N THR A 308 18.82 -6.69 10.87
CA THR A 308 18.36 -6.26 12.21
C THR A 308 19.48 -5.68 13.06
N SER A 309 20.69 -6.24 13.03
CA SER A 309 21.86 -5.69 13.74
C SER A 309 22.23 -4.28 13.28
N ARG A 310 21.86 -3.91 12.05
CA ARG A 310 22.07 -2.58 11.45
C ARG A 310 20.85 -1.65 11.59
N GLY A 311 19.80 -2.09 12.29
CA GLY A 311 18.57 -1.31 12.47
C GLY A 311 17.80 -1.06 11.18
N VAL A 312 18.06 -1.83 10.11
CA VAL A 312 17.39 -1.72 8.81
C VAL A 312 16.00 -2.37 8.89
N MET A 313 15.93 -3.54 9.52
CA MET A 313 14.67 -4.17 9.95
C MET A 313 14.63 -4.30 11.47
N GLU A 314 13.45 -4.50 12.04
CA GLU A 314 13.24 -4.66 13.48
C GLU A 314 12.41 -5.91 13.76
N ALA A 315 12.36 -6.33 15.03
CA ALA A 315 11.38 -7.32 15.50
C ALA A 315 9.97 -6.88 15.11
N GLU A 316 9.09 -7.83 14.80
CA GLU A 316 7.69 -7.49 14.51
C GLU A 316 6.98 -7.02 15.78
N SER A 317 7.26 -7.69 16.90
CA SER A 317 6.64 -7.42 18.19
C SER A 317 7.70 -7.17 19.24
N LEU A 318 7.75 -5.95 19.76
CA LEU A 318 8.59 -5.62 20.92
C LEU A 318 8.15 -6.37 22.19
N ALA A 319 6.89 -6.81 22.26
CA ALA A 319 6.36 -7.51 23.42
C ALA A 319 6.81 -8.98 23.48
N THR A 320 6.84 -9.66 22.33
CA THR A 320 7.26 -11.07 22.24
C THR A 320 8.74 -11.22 21.88
N GLY A 321 9.34 -10.17 21.29
CA GLY A 321 10.70 -10.21 20.76
C GLY A 321 10.83 -11.05 19.49
N GLU A 322 9.72 -11.44 18.85
CA GLU A 322 9.69 -12.27 17.64
C GLU A 322 10.00 -11.44 16.39
N PHE A 323 10.72 -12.06 15.45
CA PHE A 323 10.94 -11.47 14.13
C PHE A 323 9.77 -11.70 13.17
N ASN A 324 9.03 -12.80 13.37
CA ASN A 324 8.01 -13.39 12.51
C ASN A 324 8.48 -13.59 11.05
N PRO A 325 9.45 -14.49 10.79
CA PRO A 325 10.03 -14.70 9.46
C PRO A 325 9.00 -14.98 8.34
N LEU A 326 7.94 -15.74 8.66
CA LEU A 326 6.90 -16.14 7.72
C LEU A 326 5.70 -15.19 7.69
N GLY A 327 5.73 -14.14 8.50
CA GLY A 327 4.75 -13.07 8.48
C GLY A 327 4.81 -12.28 7.19
N SER A 328 3.68 -11.70 6.80
CA SER A 328 3.62 -10.79 5.65
C SER A 328 4.38 -9.50 5.93
N ILE A 329 4.91 -8.89 4.88
CA ILE A 329 5.40 -7.51 4.94
C ILE A 329 4.40 -6.57 4.26
N ASP A 330 3.96 -5.56 5.00
CA ASP A 330 3.15 -4.46 4.46
C ASP A 330 4.04 -3.42 3.78
N GLY A 331 3.47 -2.68 2.82
CA GLY A 331 4.27 -1.76 2.01
C GLY A 331 4.78 -0.54 2.77
N ALA A 332 4.12 -0.12 3.85
CA ALA A 332 4.61 0.98 4.68
C ALA A 332 5.84 0.55 5.51
N ASP A 333 5.87 -0.68 6.00
CA ASP A 333 7.04 -1.28 6.65
C ASP A 333 8.18 -1.49 5.65
N ALA A 334 7.89 -2.02 4.46
CA ALA A 334 8.90 -2.18 3.41
C ALA A 334 9.57 -0.85 3.02
N LEU A 335 8.79 0.24 2.95
CA LEU A 335 9.31 1.59 2.72
C LEU A 335 10.15 2.11 3.90
N LEU A 336 9.74 1.85 5.14
CA LEU A 336 10.55 2.20 6.31
C LEU A 336 11.91 1.50 6.27
N VAL A 337 11.93 0.22 5.88
CA VAL A 337 13.16 -0.54 5.69
C VAL A 337 14.04 0.10 4.60
N ILE A 338 13.46 0.52 3.47
CA ILE A 338 14.21 1.24 2.42
C ILE A 338 14.78 2.57 2.94
N ARG A 339 13.99 3.34 3.69
CA ARG A 339 14.48 4.60 4.28
C ARG A 339 15.65 4.35 5.24
N LYS A 340 15.55 3.33 6.09
CA LYS A 340 16.62 2.95 7.02
C LYS A 340 17.85 2.43 6.28
N LEU A 341 17.67 1.64 5.23
CA LEU A 341 18.74 1.18 4.35
C LEU A 341 19.49 2.37 3.71
N LYS A 342 18.76 3.35 3.16
CA LYS A 342 19.34 4.60 2.62
C LYS A 342 20.17 5.34 3.67
N ASN A 343 19.68 5.43 4.91
CA ASN A 343 20.43 6.03 6.02
C ASN A 343 21.73 5.27 6.33
N VAL A 344 21.69 3.93 6.39
CA VAL A 344 22.89 3.09 6.61
C VAL A 344 23.90 3.27 5.48
N LEU A 345 23.43 3.36 4.24
CA LEU A 345 24.25 3.57 3.04
C LEU A 345 24.72 5.03 2.84
N LYS A 346 24.15 5.97 3.59
CA LYS A 346 24.37 7.43 3.50
C LYS A 346 24.05 8.00 2.11
N ILE A 347 22.90 7.63 1.56
CA ILE A 347 22.41 8.05 0.23
C ILE A 347 21.02 8.68 0.27
#